data_AF-A0A4V1T954-F1
#
_entry.id   AF-A0A4V1T954-F1
#
_cell.length_a   1.000
_cell.length_b   1.000
_cell.length_c   1.000
_cell.angle_alpha   90.00
_cell.angle_beta   90.00
_cell.angle_gamma   90.00
#
_symmetry.space_group_name_H-M   'P 1'
#
loop_
_entity.id
_entity.type
_entity.pdbx_description
1 polymer ?
#
loop_
_entity_poly.entity_id
_entity_poly.type
_entity_poly.pdbx_seq_one_letter_code
_entity_poly.pdbx_strand_id
1 'polypeptide(L)'
;MDWVKVRSFVIRHRITIGDLSLLAAVLASAAYIAFDVDIFMHESQLTPRRAVIELDEMALLGALLAIGLLIFGWRRYAEQKREVKRRMAAEAHARTLAYEDVLTGLPNRRQFDDALVAALAAPPRSGGAHALYLLDLNGFKQVNDVHGHGAGDEVLIVVGQRLRGAMRDGDMVARFGGDEFAILAHHLAGPEAASNVALRVIEALKEPIAGGDANHHIGA
;
A
#
# COMPACT_ATOMS: atom_id res chain seq x y z
N MET A 1 -39.00 -4.69 -6.02
CA MET A 1 -37.98 -3.93 -5.27
C MET A 1 -36.93 -4.92 -4.79
N ASP A 2 -35.68 -4.76 -5.19
CA ASP A 2 -34.63 -5.78 -5.07
C ASP A 2 -33.99 -5.75 -3.66
N TRP A 3 -34.48 -6.59 -2.75
CA TRP A 3 -34.16 -6.57 -1.32
C TRP A 3 -32.66 -6.76 -1.00
N VAL A 4 -31.92 -7.42 -1.87
CA VAL A 4 -30.46 -7.62 -1.72
C VAL A 4 -29.69 -6.31 -1.97
N LYS A 5 -30.15 -5.49 -2.92
CA LYS A 5 -29.57 -4.16 -3.19
C LYS A 5 -29.86 -3.18 -2.06
N VAL A 6 -31.06 -3.22 -1.50
CA VAL A 6 -31.44 -2.38 -0.35
C VAL A 6 -30.61 -2.77 0.87
N ARG A 7 -30.47 -4.06 1.18
CA ARG A 7 -29.69 -4.53 2.34
C ARG A 7 -28.20 -4.18 2.22
N SER A 8 -27.60 -4.36 1.05
CA SER A 8 -26.20 -4.00 0.82
C SER A 8 -25.95 -2.48 0.83
N PHE A 9 -26.92 -1.69 0.35
CA PHE A 9 -26.90 -0.23 0.44
C PHE A 9 -26.99 0.25 1.89
N VAL A 10 -27.92 -0.31 2.68
CA VAL A 10 -28.12 0.04 4.10
C VAL A 10 -26.92 -0.37 4.95
N ILE A 11 -26.33 -1.54 4.71
CA ILE A 11 -25.11 -1.96 5.44
C ILE A 11 -23.94 -1.01 5.14
N ARG A 12 -23.79 -0.59 3.88
CA ARG A 12 -22.73 0.33 3.44
C ARG A 12 -22.89 1.75 4.01
N HIS A 13 -24.12 2.19 4.28
CA HIS A 13 -24.43 3.56 4.73
C HIS A 13 -25.02 3.62 6.16
N ARG A 14 -24.93 2.53 6.93
CA ARG A 14 -25.55 2.43 8.26
C ARG A 14 -25.14 3.56 9.21
N ILE A 15 -23.87 3.97 9.13
CA ILE A 15 -23.31 5.08 9.93
C ILE A 15 -23.91 6.42 9.47
N THR A 16 -23.98 6.64 8.16
CA THR A 16 -24.57 7.87 7.57
C THR A 16 -26.05 8.01 7.91
N ILE A 17 -26.81 6.92 7.88
CA ILE A 17 -28.23 6.90 8.24
C ILE A 17 -28.39 7.20 9.74
N GLY A 18 -27.53 6.60 10.59
CA GLY A 18 -27.54 6.85 12.04
C GLY A 18 -27.21 8.30 12.41
N ASP A 19 -26.20 8.89 11.78
CA ASP A 19 -25.80 10.27 12.02
C ASP A 19 -26.89 11.26 11.53
N LEU A 20 -27.52 11.00 10.37
CA LEU A 20 -28.64 11.81 9.88
C LEU A 20 -29.87 11.72 10.80
N SER A 21 -30.18 10.52 11.28
CA SER A 21 -31.30 10.31 12.21
C SER A 21 -31.08 10.99 13.55
N LEU A 22 -29.84 11.02 14.03
CA LEU A 22 -29.47 11.70 15.27
C LEU A 22 -29.61 13.22 15.11
N LEU A 23 -29.13 13.77 13.99
CA LEU A 23 -29.28 15.20 13.68
C LEU A 23 -30.76 15.59 13.60
N ALA A 24 -31.57 14.80 12.88
CA ALA A 24 -33.01 15.02 12.77
C ALA A 24 -33.73 14.92 14.13
N ALA A 25 -33.35 13.97 14.98
CA ALA A 25 -33.90 13.82 16.32
C ALA A 25 -33.56 15.02 17.21
N VAL A 26 -32.31 15.49 17.20
CA VAL A 26 -31.88 16.67 17.97
C VAL A 26 -32.65 17.93 17.53
N LEU A 27 -32.84 18.12 16.23
CA LEU A 27 -33.60 19.26 15.69
C LEU A 27 -35.08 19.19 16.02
N ALA A 28 -35.69 18.00 15.90
CA ALA A 28 -37.09 17.78 16.25
C ALA A 28 -37.33 18.01 17.75
N SER A 29 -36.42 17.53 18.62
CA SER A 29 -36.49 17.79 20.05
C SER A 29 -36.31 19.27 20.39
N ALA A 30 -35.36 19.97 19.75
CA ALA A 30 -35.17 21.40 19.97
C ALA A 30 -36.39 22.22 19.49
N ALA A 31 -36.97 21.89 18.34
CA ALA A 31 -38.18 22.54 17.84
C ALA A 31 -39.41 22.25 18.71
N TYR A 32 -39.54 21.03 19.23
CA TYR A 32 -40.58 20.66 20.19
C TYR A 32 -40.43 21.46 21.49
N ILE A 33 -39.21 21.55 22.04
CA ILE A 33 -38.95 22.32 23.27
C ILE A 33 -39.22 23.81 23.06
N ALA A 34 -38.85 24.38 21.91
CA ALA A 34 -39.17 25.77 21.58
C ALA A 34 -40.69 26.02 21.46
N PHE A 35 -41.46 25.02 21.00
CA PHE A 35 -42.92 25.14 20.90
C PHE A 35 -43.65 24.94 22.24
N ASP A 36 -43.11 24.07 23.10
CA ASP A 36 -43.77 23.61 24.34
C ASP A 36 -43.31 24.39 25.58
N VAL A 37 -42.11 24.97 25.55
CA VAL A 37 -41.52 25.74 26.66
C VAL A 37 -41.40 27.20 26.23
N ASP A 38 -42.06 28.12 26.97
CA ASP A 38 -41.72 29.55 26.94
C ASP A 38 -40.28 29.70 27.47
N ILE A 39 -39.29 29.57 26.60
CA ILE A 39 -37.86 29.57 26.99
C ILE A 39 -37.45 30.95 27.53
N PHE A 40 -38.21 32.01 27.22
CA PHE A 40 -38.01 33.35 27.75
C PHE A 40 -39.28 33.89 28.43
N MET A 41 -39.11 34.34 29.69
CA MET A 41 -40.17 34.87 30.56
C MET A 41 -40.97 35.98 29.86
N HIS A 42 -42.23 35.70 29.55
CA HIS A 42 -43.19 36.68 29.04
C HIS A 42 -43.60 37.67 30.16
N GLU A 43 -43.05 38.89 30.13
CA GLU A 43 -43.70 40.05 30.76
C GLU A 43 -44.76 40.61 29.81
N SER A 44 -45.93 39.99 29.72
CA SER A 44 -47.18 40.73 29.52
C SER A 44 -48.39 39.81 29.67
N GLN A 45 -49.18 40.11 30.69
CA GLN A 45 -50.53 39.59 30.80
C GLN A 45 -51.40 40.21 29.70
N LEU A 46 -52.28 39.38 29.10
CA LEU A 46 -53.40 39.72 28.20
C LEU A 46 -53.12 39.63 26.68
N THR A 47 -53.13 38.42 26.10
CA THR A 47 -53.73 38.12 24.78
C THR A 47 -53.72 36.60 24.48
N PRO A 48 -54.64 36.08 23.65
CA PRO A 48 -54.82 34.64 23.48
C PRO A 48 -53.69 34.00 22.67
N ARG A 49 -53.22 32.86 23.19
CA ARG A 49 -52.29 31.86 22.65
C ARG A 49 -52.22 31.81 21.11
N ARG A 50 -51.38 32.65 20.49
CA ARG A 50 -50.81 32.39 19.17
C ARG A 50 -49.35 32.08 19.40
N ALA A 51 -48.99 30.79 19.34
CA ALA A 51 -47.61 30.35 19.33
C ALA A 51 -46.96 30.87 18.02
N VAL A 52 -46.36 32.05 18.07
CA VAL A 52 -45.57 32.62 16.98
C VAL A 52 -44.12 32.39 17.37
N ILE A 53 -43.41 31.59 16.57
CA ILE A 53 -41.97 31.35 16.78
C ILE A 53 -41.25 32.70 16.74
N GLU A 54 -40.52 33.03 17.80
CA GLU A 54 -39.80 34.29 17.91
C GLU A 54 -38.47 34.25 17.11
N LEU A 55 -37.92 35.42 16.76
CA LEU A 55 -36.74 35.53 15.89
C LEU A 55 -35.47 34.90 16.51
N ASP A 56 -35.37 34.92 17.82
CA ASP A 56 -34.30 34.31 18.61
C ASP A 56 -34.40 32.78 18.67
N GLU A 57 -35.61 32.22 18.73
CA GLU A 57 -35.86 30.78 18.63
C GLU A 57 -35.43 30.24 17.26
N MET A 58 -35.76 30.96 16.18
CA MET A 58 -35.29 30.62 14.83
C MET A 58 -33.77 30.66 14.73
N ALA A 59 -33.13 31.64 15.37
CA ALA A 59 -31.67 31.77 15.37
C ALA A 59 -30.98 30.61 16.11
N LEU A 60 -31.52 30.17 17.26
CA LEU A 60 -31.00 29.04 18.03
C LEU A 60 -31.12 27.73 17.25
N LEU A 61 -32.29 27.46 16.65
CA LEU A 61 -32.51 26.28 15.82
C LEU A 61 -31.59 26.26 14.60
N GLY A 62 -31.41 27.41 13.95
CA GLY A 62 -30.47 27.59 12.85
C GLY A 62 -29.02 27.33 13.25
N ALA A 63 -28.59 27.82 14.42
CA ALA A 63 -27.24 27.60 14.94
C ALA A 63 -26.98 26.13 15.29
N LEU A 64 -27.92 25.45 15.94
CA LEU A 64 -27.82 24.02 16.24
C LEU A 64 -27.76 23.16 14.97
N LEU A 65 -28.57 23.49 13.97
CA LEU A 65 -28.52 22.86 12.66
C LEU A 65 -27.15 23.06 12.01
N ALA A 66 -26.62 24.28 12.00
CA ALA A 66 -25.32 24.59 11.41
C ALA A 66 -24.19 23.82 12.10
N ILE A 67 -24.15 23.81 13.44
CA ILE A 67 -23.14 23.06 14.21
C ILE A 67 -23.24 21.56 13.91
N GLY A 68 -24.46 21.01 13.89
CA GLY A 68 -24.67 19.59 13.57
C GLY A 68 -24.20 19.24 12.15
N LEU A 69 -24.49 20.08 11.16
CA LEU A 69 -24.02 19.91 9.78
C LEU A 69 -22.50 20.01 9.67
N LEU A 70 -21.86 20.92 10.43
CA LEU A 70 -20.40 21.04 10.48
C LEU A 70 -19.76 19.79 11.11
N ILE A 71 -20.28 19.29 12.23
CA ILE A 71 -19.80 18.05 12.87
C ILE A 71 -19.98 16.86 11.94
N PHE A 72 -21.14 16.74 11.30
CA PHE A 72 -21.42 15.69 10.32
C PHE A 72 -20.45 15.76 9.14
N GLY A 73 -20.28 16.94 8.55
CA GLY A 73 -19.34 17.18 7.44
C GLY A 73 -17.90 16.84 7.82
N TRP A 74 -17.46 17.25 9.01
CA TRP A 74 -16.11 16.95 9.50
C TRP A 74 -15.89 15.46 9.76
N ARG A 75 -16.82 14.77 10.42
CA ARG A 75 -16.77 13.31 10.62
C ARG A 75 -16.69 12.58 9.28
N ARG A 76 -17.52 12.99 8.31
CA ARG A 76 -17.55 12.38 6.98
C ARG A 76 -16.23 12.57 6.23
N TYR A 77 -15.68 13.79 6.26
CA TYR A 77 -14.40 14.10 5.65
C TYR A 77 -13.27 13.25 6.29
N ALA A 78 -13.25 13.14 7.61
CA ALA A 78 -12.24 12.35 8.32
C ALA A 78 -12.31 10.86 7.97
N GLU A 79 -13.52 10.28 7.86
CA GLU A 79 -13.73 8.90 7.44
C GLU A 79 -13.27 8.63 6.01
N GLN A 80 -13.67 9.49 5.05
CA GLN A 80 -13.25 9.36 3.66
C GLN A 80 -11.73 9.41 3.54
N LYS A 81 -11.07 10.33 4.25
CA LYS A 81 -9.61 10.45 4.27
C LYS A 81 -8.94 9.20 4.83
N ARG A 82 -9.51 8.57 5.86
CA ARG A 82 -9.02 7.29 6.40
C ARG A 82 -9.18 6.15 5.41
N GLU A 83 -10.31 6.07 4.71
CA GLU A 83 -10.56 5.02 3.71
C GLU A 83 -9.60 5.15 2.52
N VAL A 84 -9.39 6.36 2.00
CA VAL A 84 -8.41 6.61 0.92
C VAL A 84 -7.01 6.19 1.37
N LYS A 85 -6.57 6.59 2.56
CA LYS A 85 -5.25 6.16 3.10
C LYS A 85 -5.13 4.65 3.20
N ARG A 86 -6.18 3.96 3.68
CA ARG A 86 -6.18 2.49 3.78
C ARG A 86 -6.08 1.83 2.41
N ARG A 87 -6.83 2.32 1.41
CA ARG A 87 -6.76 1.82 0.04
C ARG A 87 -5.38 2.01 -0.56
N MET A 88 -4.81 3.22 -0.45
CA MET A 88 -3.47 3.50 -0.96
C MET A 88 -2.40 2.62 -0.30
N ALA A 89 -2.47 2.41 1.01
CA ALA A 89 -1.53 1.52 1.71
C ALA A 89 -1.68 0.06 1.27
N ALA A 90 -2.91 -0.42 1.10
CA ALA A 90 -3.18 -1.77 0.60
C ALA A 90 -2.72 -1.96 -0.84
N GLU A 91 -2.93 -0.97 -1.72
CA GLU A 91 -2.44 -0.98 -3.10
C GLU A 91 -0.91 -0.94 -3.16
N ALA A 92 -0.26 -0.10 -2.36
CA ALA A 92 1.19 -0.06 -2.28
C ALA A 92 1.76 -1.41 -1.81
N HIS A 93 1.17 -2.00 -0.76
CA HIS A 93 1.59 -3.31 -0.26
C HIS A 93 1.35 -4.44 -1.27
N ALA A 94 0.20 -4.44 -1.94
CA ALA A 94 -0.11 -5.38 -3.01
C ALA A 94 0.86 -5.22 -4.20
N ARG A 95 1.27 -3.99 -4.51
CA ARG A 95 2.26 -3.70 -5.54
C ARG A 95 3.64 -4.21 -5.14
N THR A 96 4.09 -3.99 -3.91
CA THR A 96 5.34 -4.55 -3.40
C THR A 96 5.34 -6.08 -3.52
N LEU A 97 4.28 -6.74 -3.06
CA LEU A 97 4.13 -8.20 -3.17
C LEU A 97 4.07 -8.69 -4.63
N ALA A 98 3.59 -7.87 -5.55
CA ALA A 98 3.52 -8.22 -6.97
C ALA A 98 4.87 -8.10 -7.69
N TYR A 99 5.81 -7.33 -7.16
CA TYR A 99 7.06 -6.97 -7.85
C TYR A 99 8.34 -7.38 -7.12
N GLU A 100 8.29 -7.70 -5.83
CA GLU A 100 9.45 -8.13 -5.05
C GLU A 100 9.32 -9.59 -4.60
N ASP A 101 10.45 -10.28 -4.50
CA ASP A 101 10.57 -11.58 -3.84
C ASP A 101 10.58 -11.36 -2.32
N VAL A 102 9.62 -11.97 -1.63
CA VAL A 102 9.38 -11.74 -0.19
C VAL A 102 10.52 -12.22 0.71
N LEU A 103 11.33 -13.17 0.23
CA LEU A 103 12.46 -13.70 1.01
C LEU A 103 13.68 -12.78 0.90
N THR A 104 14.08 -12.43 -0.32
CA THR A 104 15.35 -11.73 -0.57
C THR A 104 15.19 -10.20 -0.65
N GLY A 105 13.97 -9.68 -0.83
CA GLY A 105 13.72 -8.27 -1.11
C GLY A 105 14.31 -7.81 -2.45
N LEU A 106 14.62 -8.75 -3.35
CA LEU A 106 14.99 -8.47 -4.72
C LEU A 106 13.72 -8.30 -5.58
N PRO A 107 13.79 -7.56 -6.69
CA PRO A 107 12.84 -7.71 -7.79
C PRO A 107 12.52 -9.17 -8.07
N ASN A 108 11.25 -9.48 -8.28
CA ASN A 108 10.83 -10.80 -8.75
C ASN A 108 10.85 -10.85 -10.28
N ARG A 109 10.54 -12.02 -10.84
CA ARG A 109 10.46 -12.23 -12.29
C ARG A 109 9.57 -11.22 -13.01
N ARG A 110 8.43 -10.85 -12.42
CA ARG A 110 7.50 -9.88 -13.05
C ARG A 110 8.14 -8.50 -13.18
N GLN A 111 8.82 -8.03 -12.14
CA GLN A 111 9.52 -6.74 -12.20
C GLN A 111 10.67 -6.78 -13.22
N PHE A 112 11.37 -7.91 -13.28
CA PHE A 112 12.44 -8.11 -14.24
C PHE A 112 11.94 -8.06 -15.69
N ASP A 113 10.85 -8.76 -15.99
CA ASP A 113 10.25 -8.79 -17.33
C ASP A 113 9.81 -7.37 -17.75
N ASP A 114 9.15 -6.62 -16.87
CA ASP A 114 8.75 -5.23 -17.12
C ASP A 114 9.99 -4.33 -17.39
N ALA A 115 11.07 -4.51 -16.62
CA ALA A 115 12.32 -3.77 -16.80
C ALA A 115 13.05 -4.13 -18.09
N LEU A 116 13.05 -5.42 -18.47
CA LEU A 116 13.64 -5.90 -19.72
C LEU A 116 12.92 -5.31 -20.92
N VAL A 117 11.59 -5.28 -20.92
CA VAL A 117 10.79 -4.64 -21.97
C VAL A 117 11.14 -3.15 -22.09
N ALA A 118 11.26 -2.44 -20.97
CA ALA A 118 11.66 -1.04 -20.97
C ALA A 118 13.08 -0.83 -21.53
N ALA A 119 14.03 -1.70 -21.16
CA ALA A 119 15.41 -1.63 -21.66
C ALA A 119 15.50 -1.89 -23.17
N LEU A 120 14.70 -2.83 -23.71
CA LEU A 120 14.61 -3.10 -25.14
C LEU A 120 14.01 -1.93 -25.92
N ALA A 121 13.05 -1.20 -25.33
CA ALA A 121 12.45 -0.01 -25.94
C ALA A 121 13.38 1.20 -25.94
N ALA A 122 14.39 1.23 -25.06
CA ALA A 122 15.37 2.30 -24.93
C ALA A 122 16.80 1.76 -25.18
N PRO A 123 17.17 1.47 -26.44
CA PRO A 123 18.48 0.92 -26.76
C PRO A 123 19.60 1.89 -26.37
N PRO A 124 20.78 1.37 -25.98
CA PRO A 124 21.94 2.19 -25.68
C PRO A 124 22.42 3.00 -26.91
N ARG A 125 23.23 4.04 -26.65
CA ARG A 125 23.91 4.79 -27.71
C ARG A 125 24.83 3.87 -28.54
N SER A 126 25.19 4.31 -29.75
CA SER A 126 26.04 3.56 -30.67
C SER A 126 27.27 2.96 -29.98
N GLY A 127 27.47 1.65 -30.16
CA GLY A 127 28.55 0.88 -29.53
C GLY A 127 28.24 0.35 -28.12
N GLY A 128 27.11 0.73 -27.51
CA GLY A 128 26.67 0.20 -26.23
C GLY A 128 25.75 -1.02 -26.35
N ALA A 129 25.60 -1.76 -25.25
CA ALA A 129 24.70 -2.92 -25.14
C ALA A 129 24.03 -2.97 -23.76
N HIS A 130 22.87 -3.62 -23.69
CA HIS A 130 22.37 -4.17 -22.42
C HIS A 130 22.80 -5.64 -22.35
N ALA A 131 22.99 -6.19 -21.15
CA ALA A 131 23.26 -7.61 -20.96
C ALA A 131 22.30 -8.23 -19.95
N LEU A 132 21.86 -9.44 -20.26
CA LEU A 132 21.08 -10.29 -19.39
C LEU A 132 21.95 -11.47 -18.96
N TYR A 133 21.95 -11.76 -17.67
CA TYR A 133 22.59 -12.94 -17.08
C TYR A 133 21.53 -13.75 -16.36
N LEU A 134 21.56 -15.07 -16.54
CA LEU A 134 20.77 -16.03 -15.79
C LEU A 134 21.74 -16.88 -14.97
N LEU A 135 21.43 -17.06 -13.70
CA LEU A 135 22.26 -17.73 -12.72
C LEU A 135 21.44 -18.82 -12.04
N ASP A 136 22.06 -19.96 -11.83
CA ASP A 136 21.57 -21.08 -11.01
C ASP A 136 22.61 -21.39 -9.94
N LEU A 137 22.19 -21.58 -8.69
CA LEU A 137 23.13 -21.77 -7.59
C LEU A 137 23.59 -23.22 -7.47
N ASN A 138 24.85 -23.46 -7.83
CA ASN A 138 25.47 -24.76 -7.68
C ASN A 138 25.55 -25.17 -6.21
N GLY A 139 25.03 -26.36 -5.87
CA GLY A 139 25.10 -26.92 -4.52
C GLY A 139 23.96 -26.49 -3.58
N PHE A 140 23.05 -25.61 -4.01
CA PHE A 140 21.95 -25.12 -3.17
C PHE A 140 21.04 -26.23 -2.65
N LYS A 141 20.68 -27.19 -3.51
CA LYS A 141 19.88 -28.36 -3.11
C LYS A 141 20.52 -29.14 -1.96
N GLN A 142 21.84 -29.32 -1.98
CA GLN A 142 22.55 -30.04 -0.92
C GLN A 142 22.46 -29.32 0.43
N VAL A 143 22.49 -27.98 0.43
CA VAL A 143 22.29 -27.19 1.64
C VAL A 143 20.91 -27.46 2.23
N ASN A 144 19.86 -27.41 1.41
CA ASN A 144 18.49 -27.71 1.84
C ASN A 144 18.35 -29.14 2.37
N ASP A 145 18.93 -30.12 1.68
CA ASP A 145 18.80 -31.53 2.03
C ASP A 145 19.52 -31.87 3.35
N VAL A 146 20.64 -31.20 3.65
CA VAL A 146 21.46 -31.47 4.86
C VAL A 146 21.07 -30.58 6.05
N HIS A 147 20.77 -29.30 5.82
CA HIS A 147 20.59 -28.29 6.87
C HIS A 147 19.14 -27.75 6.94
N GLY A 148 18.27 -28.22 6.06
CA GLY A 148 16.87 -27.81 5.99
C GLY A 148 16.65 -26.50 5.24
N HIS A 149 15.38 -26.23 4.91
CA HIS A 149 14.98 -25.07 4.11
C HIS A 149 15.30 -23.71 4.75
N GLY A 150 15.30 -23.61 6.09
CA GLY A 150 15.68 -22.37 6.76
C GLY A 150 17.13 -21.95 6.49
N ALA A 151 18.07 -22.91 6.47
CA ALA A 151 19.45 -22.63 6.11
C ALA A 151 19.58 -22.25 4.62
N GLY A 152 18.80 -22.88 3.73
CA GLY A 152 18.72 -22.47 2.34
C GLY A 152 18.18 -21.05 2.17
N ASP A 153 17.17 -20.67 2.93
CA ASP A 153 16.60 -19.33 2.90
C ASP A 153 17.64 -18.27 3.30
N GLU A 154 18.45 -18.54 4.33
CA GLU A 154 19.57 -17.67 4.72
C GLU A 154 20.63 -17.56 3.62
N VAL A 155 20.98 -18.68 2.98
CA VAL A 155 21.90 -18.69 1.83
C VAL A 155 21.37 -17.80 0.70
N LEU A 156 20.08 -17.91 0.35
CA LEU A 156 19.46 -17.12 -0.72
C LEU A 156 19.47 -15.61 -0.40
N ILE A 157 19.25 -15.25 0.87
CA ILE A 157 19.33 -13.85 1.32
C ILE A 157 20.76 -13.31 1.12
N VAL A 158 21.77 -14.05 1.57
CA VAL A 158 23.17 -13.62 1.45
C VAL A 158 23.63 -13.57 -0.01
N VAL A 159 23.25 -14.55 -0.83
CA VAL A 159 23.48 -14.52 -2.29
C VAL A 159 22.87 -13.26 -2.89
N GLY A 160 21.60 -12.98 -2.60
CA GLY A 160 20.92 -11.81 -3.13
C GLY A 160 21.61 -10.49 -2.75
N GLN A 161 22.08 -10.39 -1.50
CA GLN A 161 22.86 -9.24 -1.02
C GLN A 161 24.20 -9.11 -1.76
N ARG A 162 24.95 -10.21 -1.95
CA ARG A 162 26.23 -10.21 -2.66
C ARG A 162 26.09 -9.85 -4.14
N LEU A 163 25.09 -10.43 -4.80
CA LEU A 163 24.78 -10.09 -6.20
C LEU A 163 24.44 -8.61 -6.33
N ARG A 164 23.57 -8.07 -5.46
CA ARG A 164 23.22 -6.65 -5.46
C ARG A 164 24.45 -5.77 -5.19
N GLY A 165 25.30 -6.13 -4.24
CA GLY A 165 26.54 -5.41 -3.93
C GLY A 165 27.61 -5.46 -5.03
N ALA A 166 27.59 -6.50 -5.86
CA ALA A 166 28.47 -6.60 -7.03
C ALA A 166 28.00 -5.70 -8.19
N MET A 167 26.74 -5.28 -8.21
CA MET A 167 26.17 -4.46 -9.28
C MET A 167 26.35 -2.96 -9.01
N ARG A 168 26.35 -2.17 -10.09
CA ARG A 168 26.34 -0.71 -9.99
C ARG A 168 24.91 -0.18 -9.91
N ASP A 169 24.78 1.08 -9.51
CA ASP A 169 23.51 1.79 -9.58
C ASP A 169 22.95 1.78 -11.01
N GLY A 170 21.66 1.44 -11.13
CA GLY A 170 20.94 1.33 -12.39
C GLY A 170 20.91 -0.08 -12.98
N ASP A 171 21.78 -1.00 -12.54
CA ASP A 171 21.63 -2.42 -12.87
C ASP A 171 20.58 -3.07 -11.95
N MET A 172 19.95 -4.16 -12.42
CA MET A 172 18.91 -4.86 -11.68
C MET A 172 19.33 -6.29 -11.40
N VAL A 173 19.15 -6.74 -10.16
CA VAL A 173 19.22 -8.15 -9.75
C VAL A 173 17.82 -8.59 -9.36
N ALA A 174 17.36 -9.70 -9.90
CA ALA A 174 16.06 -10.29 -9.60
C ALA A 174 16.20 -11.75 -9.19
N ARG A 175 15.28 -12.23 -8.36
CA ARG A 175 15.11 -13.67 -8.08
C ARG A 175 13.89 -14.19 -8.82
N PHE A 176 14.07 -15.23 -9.61
CA PHE A 176 12.97 -15.82 -10.39
C PHE A 176 12.19 -16.85 -9.57
N GLY A 177 12.84 -17.47 -8.59
CA GLY A 177 12.29 -18.47 -7.68
C GLY A 177 13.30 -19.57 -7.42
N GLY A 178 13.13 -20.33 -6.34
CA GLY A 178 14.12 -21.36 -5.96
C GLY A 178 15.51 -20.76 -5.79
N ASP A 179 16.48 -21.31 -6.51
CA ASP A 179 17.88 -20.90 -6.64
C ASP A 179 18.17 -20.04 -7.87
N GLU A 180 17.17 -19.67 -8.66
CA GLU A 180 17.38 -18.94 -9.92
C GLU A 180 17.41 -17.42 -9.70
N PHE A 181 18.48 -16.78 -10.21
CA PHE A 181 18.64 -15.33 -10.24
C PHE A 181 18.84 -14.82 -11.66
N ALA A 182 18.41 -13.58 -11.89
CA ALA A 182 18.61 -12.88 -13.14
C ALA A 182 19.23 -11.51 -12.89
N ILE A 183 20.12 -11.07 -13.79
CA ILE A 183 20.73 -9.75 -13.74
C ILE A 183 20.52 -9.05 -15.08
N LEU A 184 20.06 -7.79 -15.03
CA LEU A 184 19.96 -6.91 -16.18
C LEU A 184 20.96 -5.75 -15.98
N ALA A 185 22.03 -5.79 -16.75
CA ALA A 185 23.05 -4.74 -16.77
C ALA A 185 22.78 -3.78 -17.92
N HIS A 186 22.59 -2.50 -17.59
CA HIS A 186 22.20 -1.49 -18.56
C HIS A 186 23.42 -0.79 -19.14
N HIS A 187 23.35 -0.28 -20.37
CA HIS A 187 24.33 0.68 -20.93
C HIS A 187 25.81 0.28 -20.74
N LEU A 188 26.15 -0.96 -21.10
CA LEU A 188 27.51 -1.46 -21.16
C LEU A 188 28.22 -0.94 -22.40
N ALA A 189 29.54 -0.79 -22.34
CA ALA A 189 30.38 -0.31 -23.44
C ALA A 189 30.70 -1.39 -24.51
N GLY A 190 29.91 -2.48 -24.55
CA GLY A 190 30.10 -3.60 -25.46
C GLY A 190 30.31 -4.94 -24.74
N PRO A 191 30.60 -6.03 -25.51
CA PRO A 191 30.68 -7.39 -24.98
C PRO A 191 31.74 -7.60 -23.89
N GLU A 192 32.89 -6.93 -23.99
CA GLU A 192 33.96 -7.05 -22.99
C GLU A 192 33.51 -6.52 -21.61
N ALA A 193 32.78 -5.40 -21.59
CA ALA A 193 32.19 -4.89 -20.36
C ALA A 193 31.17 -5.88 -19.77
N ALA A 194 30.42 -6.60 -20.62
CA ALA A 194 29.52 -7.65 -20.18
C ALA A 194 30.26 -8.84 -19.56
N SER A 195 31.38 -9.26 -20.14
CA SER A 195 32.24 -10.31 -19.55
C SER A 195 32.81 -9.88 -18.18
N ASN A 196 33.22 -8.62 -18.04
CA ASN A 196 33.73 -8.10 -16.76
C ASN A 196 32.66 -8.08 -15.66
N VAL A 197 31.39 -7.82 -16.01
CA VAL A 197 30.27 -7.95 -15.06
C VAL A 197 30.10 -9.40 -14.61
N ALA A 198 30.11 -10.35 -15.54
CA ALA A 198 29.99 -11.78 -15.20
C ALA A 198 31.13 -12.25 -14.28
N LEU A 199 32.37 -11.87 -14.55
CA LEU A 199 33.52 -12.20 -13.69
C LEU A 199 33.35 -11.62 -12.29
N ARG A 200 32.86 -10.38 -12.17
CA ARG A 200 32.60 -9.75 -10.87
C ARG A 200 31.51 -10.46 -10.07
N VAL A 201 30.46 -10.92 -10.76
CA VAL A 201 29.39 -11.74 -10.16
C VAL A 201 29.96 -13.05 -9.61
N ILE A 202 30.74 -13.76 -10.43
CA ILE A 202 31.38 -15.02 -10.03
C ILE A 202 32.27 -14.80 -8.82
N GLU A 203 33.10 -13.74 -8.83
CA GLU A 203 33.99 -13.40 -7.73
C GLU A 203 33.22 -13.12 -6.44
N ALA A 204 32.11 -12.38 -6.52
CA ALA A 204 31.28 -12.06 -5.36
C ALA A 204 30.67 -13.30 -4.68
N LEU A 205 30.51 -14.41 -5.40
CA LEU A 205 29.97 -15.66 -4.87
C LEU A 205 31.05 -16.63 -4.37
N LYS A 206 32.35 -16.39 -4.65
CA LYS A 206 33.42 -17.31 -4.24
C LYS A 206 33.59 -17.45 -2.73
N GLU A 207 33.34 -16.38 -1.97
CA GLU A 207 33.45 -16.43 -0.52
C GLU A 207 32.42 -17.41 0.07
N PRO A 208 32.74 -18.16 1.13
CA PRO A 208 31.75 -19.03 1.77
C PRO A 208 30.53 -18.25 2.24
N ILE A 209 29.34 -18.84 2.10
CA ILE A 209 28.05 -18.24 2.46
C ILE A 209 27.56 -18.87 3.76
N ALA A 210 27.33 -18.05 4.77
CA ALA A 210 26.75 -18.50 6.03
C ALA A 210 25.28 -18.91 5.84
N GLY A 211 24.90 -20.05 6.41
CA GLY A 211 23.50 -20.51 6.49
C GLY A 211 23.36 -21.64 7.52
N GLY A 212 22.52 -21.43 8.53
CA GLY A 212 22.47 -22.26 9.74
C GLY A 212 23.77 -22.14 10.56
N ASP A 213 24.26 -23.26 11.08
CA ASP A 213 25.50 -23.33 11.86
C ASP A 213 26.78 -23.57 11.01
N ALA A 214 26.69 -23.40 9.69
CA ALA A 214 27.76 -23.75 8.75
C ALA A 214 27.98 -22.72 7.63
N ASN A 215 29.16 -22.81 6.99
CA ASN A 215 29.53 -22.04 5.79
C ASN A 215 29.49 -22.94 4.55
N HIS A 216 28.81 -22.50 3.51
CA HIS A 216 28.58 -23.25 2.27
C HIS A 216 29.29 -22.58 1.09
N HIS A 217 29.97 -23.36 0.26
CA HIS A 217 30.50 -22.87 -1.01
C HIS A 217 29.41 -22.97 -2.09
N ILE A 218 28.94 -21.82 -2.57
CA ILE A 218 27.92 -21.72 -3.62
C ILE A 218 28.53 -21.03 -4.83
N GLY A 219 28.46 -21.67 -5.98
CA GLY A 219 28.88 -21.10 -7.26
C GLY A 219 27.70 -20.66 -8.11
N ALA A 220 27.98 -19.87 -9.15
CA ALA A 220 27.06 -19.56 -10.25
C ALA A 220 27.60 -20.08 -11.58
#